data_AF-A0A135VZ87-F1
#
_entry.id   AF-A0A135VZ87-F1
#
_cell.length_a   1.000
_cell.length_b   1.000
_cell.length_c   1.000
_cell.angle_alpha   90.00
_cell.angle_beta   90.00
_cell.angle_gamma   90.00
#
_symmetry.space_group_name_H-M   'P 1'
#
loop_
_entity.id
_entity.type
_entity.pdbx_description
1 polymer ?
#
loop_
_entity_poly.entity_id
_entity_poly.type
_entity_poly.pdbx_seq_one_letter_code
_entity_poly.pdbx_strand_id
1 'polypeptide(L)'
;MRRAKLSKATAAFSVMLLVALTTTPGGIPRTSLPSVFSSLDEQSPSLVSSILDEGNFARIAVVKPVFTATAYSNAFYTFYSKYGSHPGPYITSDLSYLNVTVKDEWGWSRRLDEFLRSFKAELAGLSLGKDVVLIDEIDVTMGALFDGDKRVFDVVILGFTEYVTIEEYNYYKRFVATGGTLVIMDACNFLAEVKYHPPANPGYPGSLSLVKGHGWEFNGTHAWKSVYHRWPDENRNWVGSNYWKWWYGDHYDYFQANTTHPISEYIRTMWGQTVNSSYGAHEENRLENLTNSQIIGYWHFINPNEAPKDPVVAYQHDYVDGIVFHTGIMASDVVARESAMQAFLVCAVRIGSAGEVGEWSFWEERSFESNVELRFENGTHVTDNGFLSGTMVFDVVFNTSVIVANSRPYCLSSVDVHVDSMDAVPGIRLCSIEGESVDESNLHWQVVVNTRQLPEAECVFKVCCRFTSPYNGSLHIDSTLLSSVFRVKNVPDELRQGLLVGATSLCAILILASVTVVWVGRRPKMVP
;
A
#
# COMPACT_ATOMS: atom_id res chain seq x y z
N MET A 1 -45.13 22.93 44.59
CA MET A 1 -46.41 22.28 44.99
C MET A 1 -46.98 21.63 43.74
N ARG A 2 -47.32 20.34 43.58
CA ARG A 2 -47.54 19.19 44.47
C ARG A 2 -46.84 17.94 43.86
N ARG A 3 -46.39 17.06 44.76
CA ARG A 3 -45.81 15.72 44.52
C ARG A 3 -46.89 14.67 44.21
N ALA A 4 -46.51 13.63 43.45
CA ALA A 4 -46.66 12.19 43.77
C ALA A 4 -46.28 11.37 42.51
N LYS A 5 -45.74 10.14 42.53
CA LYS A 5 -45.08 9.26 43.50
C LYS A 5 -44.43 8.15 42.64
N LEU A 6 -43.26 7.65 43.06
CA LEU A 6 -42.58 6.46 42.54
C LEU A 6 -43.41 5.17 42.70
N SER A 7 -43.20 4.19 41.82
CA SER A 7 -42.98 2.80 42.24
C SER A 7 -41.99 2.08 41.30
N LYS A 8 -40.96 1.49 41.91
CA LYS A 8 -39.99 0.56 41.31
C LYS A 8 -40.63 -0.81 41.15
N ALA A 9 -40.26 -1.54 40.09
CA ALA A 9 -40.34 -3.00 40.06
C ALA A 9 -39.10 -3.54 39.35
N THR A 10 -38.29 -4.25 40.13
CA THR A 10 -37.10 -5.00 39.75
C THR A 10 -37.55 -6.38 39.25
N ALA A 11 -37.06 -6.86 38.11
CA ALA A 11 -37.16 -8.27 37.74
C ALA A 11 -35.86 -8.69 37.07
N ALA A 12 -35.11 -9.53 37.77
CA ALA A 12 -33.93 -10.23 37.29
C ALA A 12 -34.36 -11.37 36.35
N PHE A 13 -33.68 -11.51 35.21
CA PHE A 13 -33.78 -12.69 34.35
C PHE A 13 -32.51 -13.51 34.51
N SER A 14 -32.62 -14.65 35.20
CA SER A 14 -31.65 -15.74 35.16
C SER A 14 -32.20 -16.81 34.23
N VAL A 15 -31.49 -17.10 33.14
CA VAL A 15 -31.79 -18.24 32.26
C VAL A 15 -30.98 -19.43 32.76
N MET A 16 -31.67 -20.40 33.37
CA MET A 16 -31.14 -21.74 33.63
C MET A 16 -31.48 -22.63 32.44
N LEU A 17 -30.45 -23.20 31.81
CA LEU A 17 -30.56 -24.22 30.77
C LEU A 17 -30.81 -25.57 31.44
N LEU A 18 -32.03 -26.10 31.32
CA LEU A 18 -32.38 -27.44 31.79
C LEU A 18 -32.28 -28.42 30.61
N VAL A 19 -31.29 -29.30 30.64
CA VAL A 19 -31.18 -30.46 29.76
C VAL A 19 -32.14 -31.54 30.26
N ALA A 20 -33.13 -31.90 29.44
CA ALA A 20 -33.98 -33.06 29.67
C ALA A 20 -33.70 -34.11 28.59
N LEU A 21 -33.07 -35.20 29.01
CA LEU A 21 -32.96 -36.47 28.27
C LEU A 21 -34.32 -37.18 28.33
N THR A 22 -34.89 -37.49 27.16
CA THR A 22 -35.89 -38.56 27.02
C THR A 22 -35.52 -39.46 25.86
N THR A 23 -35.44 -40.75 26.15
CA THR A 23 -35.06 -41.85 25.27
C THR A 23 -36.26 -42.48 24.57
N THR A 24 -35.94 -43.27 23.54
CA THR A 24 -36.71 -44.38 22.90
C THR A 24 -37.40 -44.05 21.54
N PRO A 25 -37.73 -45.05 20.70
CA PRO A 25 -36.83 -45.54 19.65
C PRO A 25 -37.51 -45.71 18.27
N GLY A 26 -36.84 -45.36 17.17
CA GLY A 26 -37.39 -45.59 15.84
C GLY A 26 -36.32 -45.49 14.76
N GLY A 27 -35.79 -46.64 14.35
CA GLY A 27 -34.76 -46.75 13.32
C GLY A 27 -35.30 -46.43 11.93
N ILE A 28 -34.54 -45.59 11.21
CA ILE A 28 -34.58 -45.44 9.76
C ILE A 28 -33.12 -45.50 9.28
N PRO A 29 -32.80 -46.17 8.16
CA PRO A 29 -31.44 -46.52 7.80
C PRO A 29 -30.62 -45.28 7.43
N ARG A 30 -29.44 -45.12 8.04
CA ARG A 30 -28.41 -44.19 7.57
C ARG A 30 -27.87 -44.70 6.24
N THR A 31 -28.31 -44.09 5.14
CA THR A 31 -27.53 -44.07 3.91
C THR A 31 -26.28 -43.23 4.17
N SER A 32 -25.12 -43.87 4.13
CA SER A 32 -23.80 -43.25 4.22
C SER A 32 -23.64 -42.19 3.13
N LEU A 33 -23.52 -40.94 3.55
CA LEU A 33 -22.94 -39.87 2.73
C LEU A 33 -21.51 -40.27 2.36
N PRO A 34 -21.08 -40.17 1.09
CA PRO A 34 -19.70 -40.46 0.72
C PRO A 34 -18.79 -39.43 1.38
N SER A 35 -17.79 -39.91 2.12
CA SER A 35 -16.71 -39.10 2.68
C SER A 35 -15.82 -38.61 1.54
N VAL A 36 -16.05 -37.38 1.08
CA VAL A 36 -15.17 -36.67 0.13
C VAL A 36 -14.11 -35.81 0.87
N PHE A 37 -14.06 -35.88 2.20
CA PHE A 37 -13.17 -35.07 3.04
C PHE A 37 -11.80 -35.69 3.36
N SER A 38 -11.37 -36.76 2.68
CA SER A 38 -10.10 -37.43 3.01
C SER A 38 -8.92 -37.06 2.09
N SER A 39 -8.97 -35.98 1.31
CA SER A 39 -7.88 -35.63 0.39
C SER A 39 -7.50 -34.15 0.32
N LEU A 40 -7.85 -33.35 1.33
CA LEU A 40 -7.37 -31.95 1.46
C LEU A 40 -6.44 -31.74 2.68
N ASP A 41 -6.02 -32.82 3.34
CA ASP A 41 -5.42 -32.78 4.69
C ASP A 41 -3.89 -32.70 4.73
N GLU A 42 -3.19 -32.42 3.62
CA GLU A 42 -1.71 -32.50 3.61
C GLU A 42 -0.95 -31.23 3.20
N GLN A 43 -1.60 -30.10 2.89
CA GLN A 43 -0.87 -28.85 2.56
C GLN A 43 -1.26 -27.61 3.35
N SER A 44 -2.40 -27.59 4.03
CA SER A 44 -2.85 -26.43 4.85
C SER A 44 -2.46 -26.52 6.35
N PRO A 45 -2.47 -27.70 7.02
CA PRO A 45 -2.14 -27.77 8.44
C PRO A 45 -0.66 -27.42 8.76
N SER A 46 0.25 -27.68 7.82
CA SER A 46 1.69 -27.51 8.07
C SER A 46 2.10 -26.04 8.22
N LEU A 47 1.52 -25.13 7.43
CA LEU A 47 1.85 -23.71 7.49
C LEU A 47 1.38 -23.09 8.81
N VAL A 48 0.15 -23.42 9.24
CA VAL A 48 -0.43 -22.94 10.50
C VAL A 48 0.35 -23.48 11.70
N SER A 49 0.76 -24.75 11.66
CA SER A 49 1.54 -25.34 12.76
C SER A 49 2.94 -24.71 12.92
N SER A 50 3.60 -24.31 11.83
CA SER A 50 4.89 -23.62 11.90
C SER A 50 4.81 -22.18 12.42
N ILE A 51 3.66 -21.51 12.27
CA ILE A 51 3.45 -20.13 12.74
C ILE A 51 3.20 -20.07 14.26
N LEU A 52 2.66 -21.14 14.85
CA LEU A 52 2.23 -21.16 16.24
C LEU A 52 3.36 -21.50 17.24
N ASP A 53 4.54 -21.94 16.78
CA ASP A 53 5.58 -22.54 17.64
C ASP A 53 6.83 -21.66 17.87
N GLU A 54 6.95 -20.46 17.28
CA GLU A 54 8.08 -19.55 17.52
C GLU A 54 7.67 -18.34 18.36
N GLY A 55 8.21 -18.26 19.58
CA GLY A 55 7.88 -17.23 20.55
C GLY A 55 8.16 -15.80 20.10
N ASN A 56 7.32 -14.88 20.58
CA ASN A 56 7.47 -13.41 20.63
C ASN A 56 7.43 -12.60 19.33
N PHE A 57 7.21 -13.20 18.16
CA PHE A 57 6.94 -12.42 16.94
C PHE A 57 5.44 -12.30 16.68
N ALA A 58 5.01 -11.12 16.25
CA ALA A 58 3.62 -10.89 15.92
C ALA A 58 3.22 -11.66 14.66
N ARG A 59 2.06 -12.32 14.70
CA ARG A 59 1.57 -13.12 13.60
C ARG A 59 0.78 -12.21 12.66
N ILE A 60 1.41 -11.80 11.56
CA ILE A 60 0.83 -10.83 10.63
C ILE A 60 0.44 -11.54 9.34
N ALA A 61 -0.76 -11.27 8.85
CA ALA A 61 -1.21 -11.69 7.51
C ALA A 61 -1.51 -10.49 6.62
N VAL A 62 -1.33 -10.67 5.31
CA VAL A 62 -1.93 -9.82 4.27
C VAL A 62 -2.87 -10.68 3.43
N VAL A 63 -4.05 -10.14 3.09
CA VAL A 63 -5.03 -10.82 2.25
C VAL A 63 -4.91 -10.32 0.81
N LYS A 64 -4.68 -11.25 -0.12
CA LYS A 64 -4.72 -11.00 -1.56
C LYS A 64 -6.19 -10.89 -2.03
N PRO A 65 -6.61 -9.76 -2.65
CA PRO A 65 -8.02 -9.49 -2.96
C PRO A 65 -8.47 -10.15 -4.29
N VAL A 66 -8.41 -11.48 -4.37
CA VAL A 66 -8.69 -12.26 -5.59
C VAL A 66 -10.14 -12.14 -6.08
N PHE A 67 -11.13 -11.99 -5.20
CA PHE A 67 -12.54 -11.80 -5.55
C PHE A 67 -12.78 -10.41 -6.12
N THR A 68 -12.22 -9.39 -5.48
CA THR A 68 -12.31 -8.02 -6.00
C THR A 68 -11.61 -7.92 -7.35
N ALA A 69 -10.39 -8.45 -7.48
CA ALA A 69 -9.69 -8.47 -8.76
C ALA A 69 -10.49 -9.21 -9.86
N THR A 70 -11.08 -10.36 -9.51
CA THR A 70 -11.96 -11.12 -10.41
C THR A 70 -13.11 -10.28 -10.95
N ALA A 71 -13.77 -9.47 -10.11
CA ALA A 71 -14.90 -8.62 -10.50
C ALA A 71 -14.54 -7.57 -11.58
N TYR A 72 -13.31 -7.05 -11.56
CA TYR A 72 -12.82 -6.07 -12.54
C TYR A 72 -12.33 -6.70 -13.84
N SER A 73 -12.00 -7.98 -13.83
CA SER A 73 -11.26 -8.61 -14.91
C SER A 73 -12.14 -9.16 -16.04
N ASN A 74 -12.86 -8.25 -16.71
CA ASN A 74 -13.90 -8.50 -17.72
C ASN A 74 -15.10 -9.31 -17.18
N ALA A 75 -15.53 -8.98 -15.96
CA ALA A 75 -16.60 -9.66 -15.24
C ALA A 75 -17.72 -8.70 -14.82
N PHE A 76 -17.92 -8.46 -13.52
CA PHE A 76 -19.06 -7.73 -12.98
C PHE A 76 -19.14 -6.30 -13.54
N TYR A 77 -18.02 -5.59 -13.62
CA TYR A 77 -18.01 -4.23 -14.17
C TYR A 77 -18.39 -4.18 -15.66
N THR A 78 -18.13 -5.24 -16.43
CA THR A 78 -18.62 -5.36 -17.81
C THR A 78 -20.15 -5.46 -17.84
N PHE A 79 -20.73 -6.25 -16.93
CA PHE A 79 -22.19 -6.32 -16.77
C PHE A 79 -22.77 -4.95 -16.35
N TYR A 80 -22.18 -4.31 -15.35
CA TYR A 80 -22.66 -3.03 -14.82
C TYR A 80 -22.64 -1.92 -15.87
N SER A 81 -21.57 -1.84 -16.65
CA SER A 81 -21.43 -0.88 -17.75
C SER A 81 -22.50 -1.12 -18.82
N LYS A 82 -22.70 -2.39 -19.21
CA LYS A 82 -23.67 -2.76 -20.26
C LYS A 82 -25.12 -2.49 -19.87
N TYR A 83 -25.47 -2.74 -18.61
CA TYR A 83 -26.86 -2.69 -18.14
C TYR A 83 -27.16 -1.54 -17.18
N GLY A 84 -26.22 -0.60 -16.99
CA GLY A 84 -26.35 0.53 -16.07
C GLY A 84 -27.67 1.29 -16.21
N SER A 85 -28.11 1.50 -17.45
CA SER A 85 -29.33 2.22 -17.83
C SER A 85 -30.52 1.31 -18.24
N HIS A 86 -30.45 0.01 -17.97
CA HIS A 86 -31.49 -0.93 -18.38
C HIS A 86 -32.85 -0.60 -17.71
N PRO A 87 -33.94 -0.38 -18.48
CA PRO A 87 -35.22 0.07 -17.93
C PRO A 87 -36.09 -1.07 -17.38
N GLY A 88 -35.78 -2.32 -17.70
CA GLY A 88 -36.56 -3.49 -17.29
C GLY A 88 -36.26 -3.96 -15.86
N PRO A 89 -37.18 -4.71 -15.24
CA PRO A 89 -37.00 -5.19 -13.87
C PRO A 89 -35.97 -6.33 -13.75
N TYR A 90 -35.75 -7.08 -14.84
CA TYR A 90 -34.84 -8.23 -14.85
C TYR A 90 -34.01 -8.28 -16.13
N ILE A 91 -32.79 -8.77 -15.99
CA ILE A 91 -31.88 -9.11 -17.08
C ILE A 91 -31.65 -10.61 -17.05
N THR A 92 -31.79 -11.25 -18.21
CA THR A 92 -31.62 -12.71 -18.40
C THR A 92 -30.52 -13.07 -19.38
N SER A 93 -29.89 -12.07 -19.99
CA SER A 93 -28.77 -12.23 -20.92
C SER A 93 -27.46 -11.87 -20.24
N ASP A 94 -26.34 -12.39 -20.79
CA ASP A 94 -24.97 -12.07 -20.36
C ASP A 94 -24.69 -12.29 -18.86
N LEU A 95 -25.45 -13.19 -18.24
CA LEU A 95 -25.30 -13.55 -16.82
C LEU A 95 -23.97 -14.25 -16.51
N SER A 96 -23.26 -14.73 -17.53
CA SER A 96 -21.90 -15.25 -17.39
C SER A 96 -20.91 -14.20 -16.91
N TYR A 97 -21.20 -12.90 -17.05
CA TYR A 97 -20.38 -11.86 -16.43
C TYR A 97 -20.50 -11.84 -14.91
N LEU A 98 -21.63 -12.32 -14.35
CA LEU A 98 -21.93 -12.34 -12.92
C LEU A 98 -21.67 -13.70 -12.26
N ASN A 99 -21.15 -14.67 -13.01
CA ASN A 99 -20.64 -15.94 -12.51
C ASN A 99 -19.38 -16.32 -13.30
N VAL A 100 -18.23 -16.00 -12.72
CA VAL A 100 -16.94 -16.02 -13.42
C VAL A 100 -15.93 -16.87 -12.67
N THR A 101 -14.96 -17.42 -13.39
CA THR A 101 -13.82 -18.10 -12.78
C THR A 101 -12.96 -17.12 -11.99
N VAL A 102 -12.58 -17.49 -10.76
CA VAL A 102 -11.70 -16.67 -9.93
C VAL A 102 -10.33 -16.50 -10.59
N LYS A 103 -9.80 -15.28 -10.52
CA LYS A 103 -8.46 -14.92 -10.98
C LYS A 103 -7.54 -14.68 -9.79
N ASP A 104 -6.40 -15.34 -9.82
CA ASP A 104 -5.39 -15.24 -8.79
C ASP A 104 -4.45 -14.03 -9.02
N GLU A 105 -4.97 -12.82 -8.81
CA GLU A 105 -4.22 -11.58 -9.04
C GLU A 105 -4.49 -10.54 -7.96
N TRP A 106 -3.58 -9.57 -7.81
CA TRP A 106 -3.69 -8.51 -6.80
C TRP A 106 -4.63 -7.37 -7.19
N GLY A 107 -5.01 -7.28 -8.47
CA GLY A 107 -5.83 -6.18 -8.99
C GLY A 107 -5.22 -4.80 -8.67
N TRP A 108 -6.05 -3.91 -8.13
CA TRP A 108 -5.66 -2.55 -7.72
C TRP A 108 -4.65 -2.55 -6.57
N SER A 109 -4.60 -3.60 -5.74
CA SER A 109 -3.64 -3.69 -4.63
C SER A 109 -2.25 -4.17 -5.02
N ARG A 110 -1.90 -4.18 -6.32
CA ARG A 110 -0.55 -4.56 -6.78
C ARG A 110 0.56 -3.75 -6.10
N ARG A 111 0.32 -2.47 -5.84
CA ARG A 111 1.29 -1.58 -5.19
C ARG A 111 1.51 -1.91 -3.70
N LEU A 112 0.54 -2.53 -3.04
CA LEU A 112 0.74 -3.10 -1.70
C LEU A 112 1.65 -4.35 -1.76
N ASP A 113 1.45 -5.26 -2.72
CA ASP A 113 2.36 -6.40 -2.94
C ASP A 113 3.79 -5.93 -3.24
N GLU A 114 3.95 -4.95 -4.14
CA GLU A 114 5.25 -4.35 -4.45
C GLU A 114 5.92 -3.77 -3.20
N PHE A 115 5.16 -3.07 -2.34
CA PHE A 115 5.71 -2.56 -1.08
C PHE A 115 6.15 -3.69 -0.16
N LEU A 116 5.32 -4.71 0.10
CA LEU A 116 5.62 -5.79 1.03
C LEU A 116 6.79 -6.68 0.56
N ARG A 117 7.10 -6.68 -0.74
CA ARG A 117 8.31 -7.33 -1.30
C ARG A 117 9.53 -6.43 -1.34
N SER A 118 9.38 -5.15 -1.07
CA SER A 118 10.48 -4.19 -1.14
C SER A 118 11.44 -4.33 0.04
N PHE A 119 12.66 -3.86 -0.16
CA PHE A 119 13.64 -3.72 0.91
C PHE A 119 13.13 -2.83 2.07
N LYS A 120 12.29 -1.82 1.78
CA LYS A 120 11.69 -0.96 2.81
C LYS A 120 10.78 -1.74 3.76
N ALA A 121 9.99 -2.67 3.22
CA ALA A 121 9.15 -3.54 4.04
C ALA A 121 10.00 -4.55 4.84
N GLU A 122 11.06 -5.11 4.24
CA GLU A 122 11.99 -5.97 4.98
C GLU A 122 12.63 -5.26 6.17
N LEU A 123 13.11 -4.03 5.97
CA LEU A 123 13.64 -3.25 7.07
C LEU A 123 12.58 -3.01 8.16
N ALA A 124 11.32 -2.80 7.76
CA ALA A 124 10.22 -2.56 8.70
C ALA A 124 9.74 -3.82 9.43
N GLY A 125 10.24 -5.01 9.09
CA GLY A 125 9.71 -6.28 9.58
C GLY A 125 8.34 -6.59 9.00
N LEU A 126 8.10 -6.22 7.74
CA LEU A 126 6.88 -6.47 6.97
C LEU A 126 7.16 -7.21 5.65
N SER A 127 8.27 -7.94 5.54
CA SER A 127 8.61 -8.65 4.31
C SER A 127 7.64 -9.81 4.07
N LEU A 128 7.03 -9.83 2.88
CA LEU A 128 6.08 -10.87 2.48
C LEU A 128 6.76 -12.24 2.39
N GLY A 129 6.17 -13.25 3.04
CA GLY A 129 6.68 -14.62 3.12
C GLY A 129 7.76 -14.84 4.20
N LYS A 130 8.17 -13.77 4.90
CA LYS A 130 9.13 -13.82 6.01
C LYS A 130 8.48 -13.34 7.30
N ASP A 131 8.06 -12.08 7.33
CA ASP A 131 7.43 -11.45 8.50
C ASP A 131 5.90 -11.40 8.35
N VAL A 132 5.41 -11.39 7.11
CA VAL A 132 3.97 -11.32 6.77
C VAL A 132 3.58 -12.56 5.98
N VAL A 133 2.56 -13.27 6.45
CA VAL A 133 1.98 -14.43 5.75
C VAL A 133 1.03 -13.94 4.67
N LEU A 134 1.20 -14.45 3.45
CA LEU A 134 0.24 -14.23 2.37
C LEU A 134 -0.87 -15.26 2.48
N ILE A 135 -2.11 -14.78 2.60
CA ILE A 135 -3.34 -15.56 2.42
C ILE A 135 -4.20 -14.86 1.36
N ASP A 136 -5.21 -15.53 0.83
CA ASP A 136 -6.18 -14.90 -0.08
C ASP A 136 -7.62 -14.89 0.48
N GLU A 137 -8.53 -14.23 -0.23
CA GLU A 137 -9.95 -14.18 0.13
C GLU A 137 -10.62 -15.57 0.14
N ILE A 138 -10.09 -16.55 -0.60
CA ILE A 138 -10.55 -17.95 -0.53
C ILE A 138 -10.15 -18.55 0.82
N ASP A 139 -8.91 -18.40 1.25
CA ASP A 139 -8.43 -18.88 2.56
C ASP A 139 -9.28 -18.31 3.70
N VAL A 140 -9.58 -17.00 3.65
CA VAL A 140 -10.42 -16.35 4.66
C VAL A 140 -11.85 -16.88 4.60
N THR A 141 -12.43 -17.07 3.41
CA THR A 141 -13.74 -17.72 3.23
C THR A 141 -13.77 -19.11 3.89
N MET A 142 -12.66 -19.84 3.76
CA MET A 142 -12.49 -21.18 4.33
C MET A 142 -12.11 -21.18 5.82
N GLY A 143 -12.01 -20.00 6.45
CA GLY A 143 -11.83 -19.86 7.89
C GLY A 143 -10.38 -19.71 8.37
N ALA A 144 -9.42 -19.42 7.49
CA ALA A 144 -7.98 -19.37 7.83
C ALA A 144 -7.59 -18.37 8.94
N LEU A 145 -8.47 -17.43 9.30
CA LEU A 145 -8.22 -16.51 10.42
C LEU A 145 -8.33 -17.19 11.80
N PHE A 146 -8.89 -18.39 11.88
CA PHE A 146 -9.16 -19.09 13.14
C PHE A 146 -8.76 -20.57 13.10
N ASP A 147 -8.13 -21.02 14.17
CA ASP A 147 -8.01 -22.43 14.53
C ASP A 147 -8.98 -22.71 15.68
N GLY A 148 -10.15 -23.24 15.31
CA GLY A 148 -11.31 -23.33 16.21
C GLY A 148 -11.77 -21.95 16.68
N ASP A 149 -11.61 -21.66 17.97
CA ASP A 149 -11.96 -20.37 18.56
C ASP A 149 -10.79 -19.41 18.74
N LYS A 150 -9.57 -19.85 18.43
CA LYS A 150 -8.35 -19.05 18.58
C LYS A 150 -8.02 -18.35 17.28
N ARG A 151 -7.69 -17.06 17.35
CA ARG A 151 -7.14 -16.32 16.21
C ARG A 151 -5.76 -16.86 15.84
N VAL A 152 -5.55 -17.06 14.54
CA VAL A 152 -4.24 -17.45 13.98
C VAL A 152 -3.30 -16.26 13.85
N PHE A 153 -3.85 -15.05 13.67
CA PHE A 153 -3.09 -13.82 13.48
C PHE A 153 -3.40 -12.80 14.58
N ASP A 154 -2.47 -11.88 14.80
CA ASP A 154 -2.63 -10.71 15.66
C ASP A 154 -3.04 -9.49 14.81
N VAL A 155 -2.48 -9.39 13.60
CA VAL A 155 -2.78 -8.33 12.63
C VAL A 155 -3.12 -8.91 11.25
N VAL A 156 -4.16 -8.37 10.63
CA VAL A 156 -4.54 -8.69 9.24
C VAL A 156 -4.55 -7.40 8.43
N ILE A 157 -3.84 -7.38 7.30
CA ILE A 157 -3.74 -6.24 6.38
C ILE A 157 -4.63 -6.53 5.16
N LEU A 158 -5.51 -5.60 4.84
CA LEU A 158 -6.38 -5.65 3.67
C LEU A 158 -5.98 -4.55 2.68
N GLY A 159 -5.83 -4.94 1.41
CA GLY A 159 -5.89 -4.01 0.28
C GLY A 159 -7.34 -3.76 -0.13
N PHE A 160 -7.60 -3.74 -1.43
CA PHE A 160 -8.87 -3.37 -2.03
C PHE A 160 -9.85 -4.54 -1.94
N THR A 161 -10.57 -4.59 -0.82
CA THR A 161 -11.43 -5.71 -0.43
C THR A 161 -12.89 -5.31 -0.58
N GLU A 162 -13.29 -5.02 -1.82
CA GLU A 162 -14.61 -4.49 -2.18
C GLU A 162 -15.71 -5.57 -2.22
N TYR A 163 -15.37 -6.74 -2.75
CA TYR A 163 -16.26 -7.90 -2.88
C TYR A 163 -15.86 -9.00 -1.92
N VAL A 164 -16.74 -9.33 -0.97
CA VAL A 164 -16.48 -10.39 0.01
C VAL A 164 -17.64 -11.36 0.11
N THR A 165 -17.34 -12.61 0.47
CA THR A 165 -18.36 -13.55 0.90
C THR A 165 -18.92 -13.15 2.28
N ILE A 166 -20.11 -13.66 2.61
CA ILE A 166 -20.68 -13.44 3.94
C ILE A 166 -19.83 -14.10 5.03
N GLU A 167 -19.17 -15.22 4.71
CA GLU A 167 -18.23 -15.90 5.59
C GLU A 167 -17.03 -15.01 5.92
N GLU A 168 -16.35 -14.45 4.90
CA GLU A 168 -15.21 -13.54 5.10
C GLU A 168 -15.60 -12.32 5.92
N TYR A 169 -16.70 -11.66 5.57
CA TYR A 169 -17.20 -10.50 6.30
C TYR A 169 -17.37 -10.79 7.79
N ASN A 170 -17.96 -11.95 8.11
CA ASN A 170 -18.16 -12.39 9.48
C ASN A 170 -16.84 -12.78 10.16
N TYR A 171 -15.89 -13.38 9.44
CA TYR A 171 -14.56 -13.70 9.98
C TYR A 171 -13.74 -12.44 10.28
N TYR A 172 -13.72 -11.43 9.42
CA TYR A 172 -13.07 -10.14 9.71
C TYR A 172 -13.70 -9.47 10.92
N LYS A 173 -15.03 -9.40 10.98
CA LYS A 173 -15.75 -8.81 12.12
C LYS A 173 -15.46 -9.57 13.42
N ARG A 174 -15.46 -10.91 13.39
CA ARG A 174 -15.12 -11.75 14.56
C ARG A 174 -13.65 -11.59 14.95
N PHE A 175 -12.76 -11.48 13.98
CA PHE A 175 -11.33 -11.29 14.20
C PHE A 175 -11.08 -10.03 15.01
N VAL A 176 -11.65 -8.90 14.60
CA VAL A 176 -11.60 -7.65 15.36
C VAL A 176 -12.31 -7.81 16.70
N ALA A 177 -13.53 -8.34 16.73
CA ALA A 177 -14.32 -8.43 17.95
C ALA A 177 -13.66 -9.25 19.08
N THR A 178 -12.75 -10.16 18.74
CA THR A 178 -12.03 -11.00 19.71
C THR A 178 -10.66 -10.43 20.12
N GLY A 179 -10.26 -9.27 19.56
CA GLY A 179 -9.01 -8.59 19.89
C GLY A 179 -7.93 -8.65 18.83
N GLY A 180 -8.28 -8.92 17.57
CA GLY A 180 -7.37 -8.75 16.44
C GLY A 180 -7.33 -7.29 15.95
N THR A 181 -6.27 -6.94 15.23
CA THR A 181 -6.14 -5.63 14.56
C THR A 181 -6.29 -5.78 13.06
N LEU A 182 -7.27 -5.10 12.47
CA LEU A 182 -7.49 -5.08 11.02
C LEU A 182 -6.97 -3.76 10.45
N VAL A 183 -6.03 -3.81 9.50
CA VAL A 183 -5.50 -2.62 8.81
C VAL A 183 -6.04 -2.59 7.40
N ILE A 184 -6.95 -1.66 7.13
CA ILE A 184 -7.63 -1.48 5.86
C ILE A 184 -6.94 -0.34 5.10
N MET A 185 -6.20 -0.70 4.05
CA MET A 185 -5.41 0.25 3.28
C MET A 185 -6.22 1.02 2.24
N ASP A 186 -7.36 0.47 1.79
CA ASP A 186 -8.16 1.06 0.73
C ASP A 186 -9.51 1.58 1.21
N ALA A 187 -10.22 2.33 0.38
CA ALA A 187 -11.62 2.67 0.59
C ALA A 187 -12.53 1.65 -0.09
N CYS A 188 -13.85 1.87 -0.02
CA CYS A 188 -14.87 1.01 -0.65
C CYS A 188 -14.85 -0.47 -0.21
N ASN A 189 -14.28 -0.78 0.96
CA ASN A 189 -14.26 -2.16 1.43
C ASN A 189 -15.66 -2.65 1.83
N PHE A 190 -15.89 -3.93 1.57
CA PHE A 190 -17.12 -4.65 1.90
C PHE A 190 -18.36 -3.97 1.29
N LEU A 191 -18.26 -3.55 0.02
CA LEU A 191 -19.37 -2.89 -0.66
C LEU A 191 -20.41 -3.90 -1.15
N ALA A 192 -19.95 -5.05 -1.66
CA ALA A 192 -20.79 -6.07 -2.27
C ALA A 192 -20.53 -7.49 -1.73
N GLU A 193 -21.60 -8.26 -1.67
CA GLU A 193 -21.59 -9.68 -1.32
C GLU A 193 -21.43 -10.54 -2.58
N VAL A 194 -20.49 -11.48 -2.51
CA VAL A 194 -20.26 -12.52 -3.51
C VAL A 194 -20.41 -13.90 -2.89
N LYS A 195 -20.54 -14.91 -3.75
CA LYS A 195 -20.52 -16.30 -3.35
C LYS A 195 -19.41 -17.01 -4.11
N TYR A 196 -18.48 -17.59 -3.35
CA TYR A 196 -17.46 -18.47 -3.88
C TYR A 196 -17.99 -19.89 -4.01
N HIS A 197 -17.71 -20.53 -5.14
CA HIS A 197 -18.02 -21.93 -5.42
C HIS A 197 -16.68 -22.67 -5.63
N PRO A 198 -16.25 -23.47 -4.64
CA PRO A 198 -15.03 -24.25 -4.75
C PRO A 198 -15.03 -25.14 -6.00
N PRO A 199 -13.86 -25.41 -6.61
CA PRO A 199 -13.77 -26.26 -7.77
C PRO A 199 -14.20 -27.70 -7.43
N ALA A 200 -14.90 -28.35 -8.37
CA ALA A 200 -15.30 -29.76 -8.19
C ALA A 200 -14.11 -30.73 -8.21
N ASN A 201 -12.99 -30.34 -8.83
CA ASN A 201 -11.78 -31.14 -8.96
C ASN A 201 -10.57 -30.34 -8.46
N PRO A 202 -9.62 -30.98 -7.74
CA PRO A 202 -8.36 -30.35 -7.39
C PRO A 202 -7.60 -29.81 -8.61
N GLY A 203 -6.98 -28.64 -8.48
CA GLY A 203 -6.19 -28.01 -9.54
C GLY A 203 -6.96 -27.14 -10.54
N TYR A 204 -8.29 -27.01 -10.39
CA TYR A 204 -9.08 -26.04 -11.16
C TYR A 204 -9.43 -24.82 -10.30
N PRO A 205 -9.53 -23.61 -10.89
CA PRO A 205 -10.01 -22.45 -10.15
C PRO A 205 -11.50 -22.60 -9.83
N GLY A 206 -11.90 -22.16 -8.64
CA GLY A 206 -13.31 -22.02 -8.28
C GLY A 206 -14.00 -20.91 -9.10
N SER A 207 -15.31 -20.76 -8.92
CA SER A 207 -16.06 -19.66 -9.51
C SER A 207 -16.59 -18.71 -8.46
N LEU A 208 -16.84 -17.47 -8.87
CA LEU A 208 -17.36 -16.39 -8.06
C LEU A 208 -18.63 -15.86 -8.71
N SER A 209 -19.70 -15.79 -7.94
CA SER A 209 -20.95 -15.18 -8.40
C SER A 209 -21.31 -13.97 -7.55
N LEU A 210 -21.78 -12.89 -8.18
CA LEU A 210 -22.41 -11.79 -7.45
C LEU A 210 -23.61 -12.32 -6.66
N VAL A 211 -23.76 -11.89 -5.41
CA VAL A 211 -25.01 -12.08 -4.66
C VAL A 211 -25.77 -10.76 -4.67
N LYS A 212 -25.20 -9.71 -4.07
CA LYS A 212 -25.89 -8.43 -3.87
C LYS A 212 -24.93 -7.29 -3.52
N GLY A 213 -25.14 -6.10 -4.07
CA GLY A 213 -24.31 -4.92 -3.85
C GLY A 213 -23.99 -4.23 -5.18
N HIS A 214 -23.32 -3.09 -5.15
CA HIS A 214 -22.99 -2.30 -6.34
C HIS A 214 -24.20 -1.90 -7.22
N GLY A 215 -25.38 -1.89 -6.61
CA GLY A 215 -26.64 -1.55 -7.28
C GLY A 215 -27.27 -2.74 -7.99
N TRP A 216 -26.78 -3.96 -7.76
CA TRP A 216 -27.18 -5.18 -8.44
C TRP A 216 -27.41 -6.34 -7.48
N GLU A 217 -28.22 -7.30 -7.90
CA GLU A 217 -28.44 -8.57 -7.23
C GLU A 217 -28.64 -9.67 -8.27
N PHE A 218 -28.14 -10.87 -7.99
CA PHE A 218 -28.10 -11.99 -8.92
C PHE A 218 -28.41 -13.31 -8.21
N ASN A 219 -29.26 -14.14 -8.83
CA ASN A 219 -29.69 -15.42 -8.26
C ASN A 219 -29.29 -16.65 -9.09
N GLY A 220 -28.41 -16.49 -10.08
CA GLY A 220 -28.05 -17.56 -11.02
C GLY A 220 -28.88 -17.59 -12.32
N THR A 221 -30.07 -17.00 -12.33
CA THR A 221 -31.00 -17.05 -13.48
C THR A 221 -31.42 -15.68 -13.99
N HIS A 222 -31.43 -14.68 -13.12
CA HIS A 222 -31.80 -13.29 -13.42
C HIS A 222 -30.93 -12.36 -12.59
N ALA A 223 -30.68 -11.17 -13.11
CA ALA A 223 -30.11 -10.04 -12.37
C ALA A 223 -31.06 -8.84 -12.38
N TRP A 224 -31.05 -8.04 -11.31
CA TRP A 224 -31.91 -6.86 -11.17
C TRP A 224 -31.23 -5.76 -10.34
N LYS A 225 -31.76 -4.54 -10.42
CA LYS A 225 -31.29 -3.41 -9.63
C LYS A 225 -31.57 -3.63 -8.14
N SER A 226 -30.57 -3.39 -7.30
CA SER A 226 -30.64 -3.61 -5.86
C SER A 226 -29.89 -2.52 -5.10
N VAL A 227 -29.53 -2.80 -3.84
CA VAL A 227 -28.77 -1.89 -2.98
C VAL A 227 -27.36 -1.64 -3.52
N TYR A 228 -26.88 -0.41 -3.35
CA TYR A 228 -25.50 -0.06 -3.72
C TYR A 228 -24.48 -0.58 -2.69
N HIS A 229 -24.73 -0.29 -1.41
CA HIS A 229 -23.90 -0.78 -0.31
C HIS A 229 -24.62 -1.89 0.44
N ARG A 230 -23.99 -3.05 0.56
CA ARG A 230 -24.59 -4.24 1.17
C ARG A 230 -24.77 -4.17 2.70
N TRP A 231 -23.80 -3.57 3.42
CA TRP A 231 -23.76 -3.55 4.90
C TRP A 231 -23.48 -2.14 5.48
N PRO A 232 -24.21 -1.09 5.08
CA PRO A 232 -23.87 0.27 5.50
C PRO A 232 -24.05 0.49 7.01
N ASP A 233 -25.05 -0.13 7.63
CA ASP A 233 -25.30 0.04 9.06
C ASP A 233 -24.30 -0.77 9.91
N GLU A 234 -23.94 -1.97 9.46
CA GLU A 234 -22.94 -2.79 10.12
C GLU A 234 -21.53 -2.20 9.97
N ASN A 235 -21.14 -1.76 8.77
CA ASN A 235 -19.84 -1.13 8.53
C ASN A 235 -19.68 0.15 9.35
N ARG A 236 -20.73 0.99 9.45
CA ARG A 236 -20.73 2.16 10.36
C ARG A 236 -20.42 1.75 11.80
N ASN A 237 -20.89 0.59 12.23
CA ASN A 237 -20.74 0.13 13.61
C ASN A 237 -19.35 -0.44 13.90
N TRP A 238 -18.84 -1.38 13.09
CA TRP A 238 -17.60 -2.11 13.42
C TRP A 238 -16.37 -1.68 12.63
N VAL A 239 -16.53 -1.11 11.43
CA VAL A 239 -15.44 -0.49 10.67
C VAL A 239 -15.31 0.98 11.05
N GLY A 240 -16.45 1.66 11.23
CA GLY A 240 -16.54 3.07 11.55
C GLY A 240 -16.89 3.96 10.34
N SER A 241 -16.67 3.48 9.11
CA SER A 241 -16.89 4.23 7.87
C SER A 241 -17.72 3.47 6.84
N ASN A 242 -18.19 4.20 5.83
CA ASN A 242 -18.82 3.64 4.64
C ASN A 242 -18.27 4.27 3.37
N TYR A 243 -18.46 3.57 2.25
CA TYR A 243 -18.25 4.15 0.93
C TYR A 243 -19.03 5.45 0.80
N TRP A 244 -18.36 6.46 0.26
CA TRP A 244 -18.97 7.74 0.00
C TRP A 244 -19.04 8.03 -1.49
N LYS A 245 -17.89 8.02 -2.16
CA LYS A 245 -17.80 8.53 -3.52
C LYS A 245 -16.65 7.91 -4.29
N TRP A 246 -16.79 7.98 -5.60
CA TRP A 246 -15.75 7.69 -6.58
C TRP A 246 -15.42 8.97 -7.35
N TRP A 247 -14.14 9.16 -7.62
CA TRP A 247 -13.58 10.29 -8.37
C TRP A 247 -12.47 9.86 -9.31
N TYR A 248 -12.04 10.80 -10.15
CA TYR A 248 -10.87 10.65 -10.99
C TYR A 248 -10.06 11.94 -10.98
N GLY A 249 -8.75 11.81 -10.76
CA GLY A 249 -7.81 12.92 -10.79
C GLY A 249 -7.47 13.46 -9.40
N ASP A 250 -6.87 14.64 -9.36
CA ASP A 250 -6.34 15.21 -8.12
C ASP A 250 -7.45 15.95 -7.37
N HIS A 251 -7.91 15.38 -6.26
CA HIS A 251 -8.85 16.02 -5.33
C HIS A 251 -8.21 16.37 -3.98
N TYR A 252 -7.00 15.86 -3.73
CA TYR A 252 -6.22 16.09 -2.54
C TYR A 252 -4.85 16.65 -2.91
N ASP A 253 -4.37 17.62 -2.14
CA ASP A 253 -3.00 18.16 -2.26
C ASP A 253 -2.10 17.69 -1.11
N TYR A 254 -2.66 17.38 0.06
CA TYR A 254 -1.90 16.84 1.19
C TYR A 254 -2.73 16.04 2.20
N PHE A 255 -2.01 15.23 2.97
CA PHE A 255 -2.47 14.62 4.22
C PHE A 255 -2.04 15.48 5.42
N GLN A 256 -2.97 15.80 6.30
CA GLN A 256 -2.74 16.63 7.48
C GLN A 256 -2.64 15.78 8.75
N ALA A 257 -1.40 15.54 9.20
CA ALA A 257 -1.07 14.83 10.43
C ALA A 257 -1.04 15.79 11.65
N ASN A 258 -2.21 16.32 12.02
CA ASN A 258 -2.34 17.36 13.07
C ASN A 258 -3.09 16.89 14.32
N THR A 259 -3.21 15.59 14.54
CA THR A 259 -3.88 15.04 15.72
C THR A 259 -2.86 14.60 16.77
N THR A 260 -3.36 14.24 17.96
CA THR A 260 -2.55 13.66 19.05
C THR A 260 -2.40 12.15 18.92
N HIS A 261 -2.93 11.53 17.86
CA HIS A 261 -2.82 10.09 17.67
C HIS A 261 -1.34 9.71 17.47
N PRO A 262 -0.83 8.60 18.06
CA PRO A 262 0.57 8.22 17.95
C PRO A 262 1.09 8.15 16.50
N ILE A 263 0.29 7.60 15.58
CA ILE A 263 0.62 7.58 14.13
C ILE A 263 0.73 9.00 13.55
N SER A 264 -0.16 9.92 13.95
CA SER A 264 -0.11 11.31 13.49
C SER A 264 1.13 12.02 14.00
N GLU A 265 1.43 11.88 15.30
CA GLU A 265 2.62 12.43 15.93
C GLU A 265 3.89 11.95 15.23
N TYR A 266 3.91 10.66 14.92
CA TYR A 266 5.01 10.03 14.20
C TYR A 266 5.22 10.60 12.79
N ILE A 267 4.15 10.61 11.97
CA ILE A 267 4.18 11.19 10.62
C ILE A 267 4.60 12.66 10.69
N ARG A 268 4.07 13.41 11.66
CA ARG A 268 4.38 14.82 11.87
C ARG A 268 5.85 15.06 12.23
N THR A 269 6.45 14.21 13.05
CA THR A 269 7.88 14.31 13.39
C THR A 269 8.77 14.06 12.18
N MET A 270 8.35 13.16 11.27
CA MET A 270 9.16 12.79 10.10
C MET A 270 9.04 13.78 8.94
N TRP A 271 7.82 14.25 8.64
CA TRP A 271 7.55 15.06 7.42
C TRP A 271 6.88 16.41 7.70
N GLY A 272 6.63 16.74 8.97
CA GLY A 272 5.86 17.91 9.35
C GLY A 272 4.35 17.65 9.33
N GLN A 273 3.59 18.67 9.73
CA GLN A 273 2.13 18.56 9.90
C GLN A 273 1.37 18.33 8.58
N THR A 274 1.93 18.81 7.48
CA THR A 274 1.34 18.74 6.14
C THR A 274 2.26 17.89 5.28
N VAL A 275 1.76 16.74 4.85
CA VAL A 275 2.51 15.79 4.03
C VAL A 275 1.90 15.76 2.64
N ASN A 276 2.64 16.27 1.65
CA ASN A 276 2.20 16.24 0.27
C ASN A 276 1.91 14.80 -0.14
N SER A 277 0.83 14.59 -0.89
CA SER A 277 0.46 13.30 -1.45
C SER A 277 0.32 13.43 -2.96
N SER A 278 0.67 12.35 -3.66
CA SER A 278 0.46 12.16 -5.09
C SER A 278 -0.77 11.28 -5.37
N TYR A 279 -1.59 11.02 -4.36
CA TYR A 279 -2.78 10.22 -4.48
C TYR A 279 -3.81 10.90 -5.40
N GLY A 280 -3.92 10.39 -6.62
CA GLY A 280 -5.07 10.65 -7.49
C GLY A 280 -6.29 9.97 -6.89
N ALA A 281 -7.29 10.76 -6.51
CA ALA A 281 -8.51 10.27 -5.91
C ALA A 281 -9.19 9.23 -6.82
N HIS A 282 -9.71 8.20 -6.18
CA HIS A 282 -10.32 7.07 -6.87
C HIS A 282 -11.61 6.66 -6.17
N GLU A 283 -11.51 6.14 -4.93
CA GLU A 283 -12.66 5.86 -4.07
C GLU A 283 -12.37 6.28 -2.65
N GLU A 284 -13.42 6.73 -1.96
CA GLU A 284 -13.31 7.34 -0.65
C GLU A 284 -14.34 6.79 0.32
N ASN A 285 -13.89 6.57 1.54
CA ASN A 285 -14.75 6.29 2.68
C ASN A 285 -14.85 7.53 3.56
N ARG A 286 -16.06 7.83 4.02
CA ARG A 286 -16.28 8.84 5.05
C ARG A 286 -16.46 8.19 6.41
N LEU A 287 -15.84 8.77 7.44
CA LEU A 287 -15.98 8.29 8.80
C LEU A 287 -17.36 8.69 9.36
N GLU A 288 -18.21 7.70 9.64
CA GLU A 288 -19.61 7.93 10.06
C GLU A 288 -19.84 7.66 11.55
N ASN A 289 -18.94 6.94 12.23
CA ASN A 289 -19.01 6.71 13.67
C ASN A 289 -17.83 7.37 14.37
N LEU A 290 -18.08 8.48 15.06
CA LEU A 290 -17.05 9.23 15.79
C LEU A 290 -16.91 8.79 17.26
N THR A 291 -17.81 7.95 17.79
CA THR A 291 -17.85 7.66 19.24
C THR A 291 -16.67 6.81 19.69
N ASN A 292 -16.25 5.86 18.85
CA ASN A 292 -15.13 4.95 19.14
C ASN A 292 -13.99 5.14 18.15
N SER A 293 -13.91 6.31 17.50
CA SER A 293 -12.92 6.58 16.46
C SER A 293 -11.98 7.68 16.88
N GLN A 294 -10.69 7.45 16.68
CA GLN A 294 -9.64 8.42 16.85
C GLN A 294 -9.09 8.78 15.48
N ILE A 295 -9.27 10.03 15.07
CA ILE A 295 -8.74 10.50 13.79
C ILE A 295 -7.22 10.55 13.89
N ILE A 296 -6.57 10.00 12.87
CA ILE A 296 -5.11 10.04 12.69
C ILE A 296 -4.74 11.29 11.90
N GLY A 297 -5.44 11.54 10.79
CA GLY A 297 -5.23 12.77 10.04
C GLY A 297 -6.28 12.97 8.95
N TYR A 298 -6.24 14.14 8.32
CA TYR A 298 -7.26 14.60 7.38
C TYR A 298 -6.71 14.65 5.97
N TRP A 299 -7.49 14.20 4.99
CA TRP A 299 -7.21 14.43 3.58
C TRP A 299 -7.74 15.81 3.20
N HIS A 300 -6.84 16.72 2.83
CA HIS A 300 -7.22 18.08 2.49
C HIS A 300 -7.72 18.17 1.05
N PHE A 301 -8.95 18.65 0.88
CA PHE A 301 -9.56 18.83 -0.42
C PHE A 301 -9.04 20.08 -1.13
N ILE A 302 -8.58 19.93 -2.37
CA ILE A 302 -8.18 21.05 -3.23
C ILE A 302 -9.37 22.01 -3.43
N ASN A 303 -10.57 21.45 -3.64
CA ASN A 303 -11.81 22.20 -3.70
C ASN A 303 -12.63 21.95 -2.42
N PRO A 304 -12.69 22.91 -1.48
CA PRO A 304 -13.43 22.73 -0.23
C PRO A 304 -14.94 22.48 -0.42
N ASN A 305 -15.53 22.83 -1.57
CA ASN A 305 -16.93 22.55 -1.86
C ASN A 305 -17.20 21.07 -2.18
N GLU A 306 -16.16 20.30 -2.48
CA GLU A 306 -16.26 18.85 -2.69
C GLU A 306 -16.22 18.09 -1.37
N ALA A 307 -15.68 18.68 -0.31
CA ALA A 307 -15.53 18.02 0.98
C ALA A 307 -16.89 17.57 1.55
N PRO A 308 -16.98 16.34 2.10
CA PRO A 308 -18.20 15.87 2.71
C PRO A 308 -18.46 16.56 4.06
N LYS A 309 -19.71 16.45 4.54
CA LYS A 309 -20.03 16.83 5.92
C LYS A 309 -19.32 15.94 6.94
N ASP A 310 -19.31 14.64 6.70
CA ASP A 310 -18.60 13.65 7.52
C ASP A 310 -17.24 13.37 6.86
N PRO A 311 -16.11 13.50 7.55
CA PRO A 311 -14.83 13.74 6.88
C PRO A 311 -14.22 12.47 6.26
N VAL A 312 -13.44 12.65 5.19
CA VAL A 312 -12.52 11.62 4.67
C VAL A 312 -11.21 11.74 5.43
N VAL A 313 -10.90 10.73 6.23
CA VAL A 313 -9.79 10.75 7.20
C VAL A 313 -9.13 9.39 7.28
N ALA A 314 -7.87 9.39 7.66
CA ALA A 314 -7.24 8.20 8.23
C ALA A 314 -7.60 8.12 9.72
N TYR A 315 -7.95 6.94 10.23
CA TYR A 315 -8.43 6.79 11.60
C TYR A 315 -8.14 5.41 12.20
N GLN A 316 -8.19 5.36 13.53
CA GLN A 316 -8.33 4.16 14.34
C GLN A 316 -9.79 4.06 14.82
N HIS A 317 -10.38 2.88 14.79
CA HIS A 317 -11.71 2.60 15.33
C HIS A 317 -11.67 1.39 16.27
N ASP A 318 -12.10 1.61 17.51
CA ASP A 318 -12.12 0.57 18.53
C ASP A 318 -13.46 -0.20 18.45
N TYR A 319 -13.37 -1.52 18.26
CA TYR A 319 -14.55 -2.40 18.16
C TYR A 319 -14.42 -3.62 19.06
N VAL A 320 -15.24 -3.62 20.12
CA VAL A 320 -15.22 -4.65 21.18
C VAL A 320 -13.80 -4.73 21.79
N ASP A 321 -13.08 -5.82 21.56
CA ASP A 321 -11.77 -6.06 22.15
C ASP A 321 -10.61 -5.72 21.18
N GLY A 322 -10.91 -5.37 19.92
CA GLY A 322 -9.92 -5.14 18.87
C GLY A 322 -10.05 -3.79 18.17
N ILE A 323 -9.28 -3.63 17.10
CA ILE A 323 -9.03 -2.34 16.46
C ILE A 323 -9.14 -2.46 14.93
N VAL A 324 -9.72 -1.45 14.29
CA VAL A 324 -9.64 -1.22 12.85
C VAL A 324 -8.84 0.04 12.58
N PHE A 325 -7.76 -0.06 11.80
CA PHE A 325 -7.11 1.09 11.19
C PHE A 325 -7.60 1.22 9.76
N HIS A 326 -7.94 2.42 9.32
CA HIS A 326 -8.43 2.65 7.97
C HIS A 326 -7.88 3.99 7.44
N THR A 327 -7.39 4.01 6.21
CA THR A 327 -6.77 5.20 5.58
C THR A 327 -7.80 6.20 5.05
N GLY A 328 -8.97 5.71 4.63
CA GLY A 328 -10.12 6.49 4.17
C GLY A 328 -10.11 6.71 2.65
N ILE A 329 -9.03 6.32 1.99
CA ILE A 329 -8.76 6.44 0.55
C ILE A 329 -8.21 5.11 0.03
N MET A 330 -7.96 4.99 -1.27
CA MET A 330 -7.26 3.85 -1.88
C MET A 330 -5.73 3.92 -1.67
N ALA A 331 -5.27 3.84 -0.42
CA ALA A 331 -3.85 4.04 -0.11
C ALA A 331 -2.95 2.92 -0.62
N SER A 332 -3.48 1.74 -0.91
CA SER A 332 -2.72 0.67 -1.54
C SER A 332 -2.18 1.10 -2.91
N ASP A 333 -2.86 1.99 -3.65
CA ASP A 333 -2.42 2.53 -4.94
C ASP A 333 -1.07 3.27 -4.85
N VAL A 334 -0.76 3.84 -3.68
CA VAL A 334 0.39 4.72 -3.50
C VAL A 334 1.40 4.23 -2.46
N VAL A 335 1.09 3.20 -1.67
CA VAL A 335 1.95 2.73 -0.55
C VAL A 335 3.36 2.33 -1.00
N ALA A 336 3.55 1.84 -2.24
CA ALA A 336 4.90 1.55 -2.76
C ALA A 336 5.79 2.81 -2.90
N ARG A 337 5.19 4.00 -3.05
CA ARG A 337 5.88 5.25 -3.40
C ARG A 337 5.79 6.32 -2.32
N GLU A 338 4.72 6.34 -1.52
CA GLU A 338 4.49 7.36 -0.51
C GLU A 338 4.92 6.93 0.89
N SER A 339 6.01 7.52 1.38
CA SER A 339 6.58 7.23 2.70
C SER A 339 5.59 7.44 3.86
N ALA A 340 4.63 8.38 3.72
CA ALA A 340 3.58 8.60 4.72
C ALA A 340 2.62 7.41 4.84
N MET A 341 2.23 6.80 3.72
CA MET A 341 1.36 5.62 3.71
C MET A 341 2.12 4.37 4.18
N GLN A 342 3.42 4.28 3.86
CA GLN A 342 4.31 3.26 4.43
C GLN A 342 4.37 3.38 5.95
N ALA A 343 4.57 4.60 6.47
CA ALA A 343 4.58 4.87 7.90
C ALA A 343 3.24 4.56 8.56
N PHE A 344 2.12 4.95 7.95
CA PHE A 344 0.79 4.60 8.43
C PHE A 344 0.66 3.09 8.62
N LEU A 345 0.94 2.30 7.57
CA LEU A 345 0.82 0.84 7.62
C LEU A 345 1.74 0.23 8.68
N VAL A 346 3.02 0.62 8.70
CA VAL A 346 3.99 0.10 9.67
C VAL A 346 3.58 0.42 11.11
N CYS A 347 3.16 1.65 11.39
CA CYS A 347 2.75 2.03 12.74
C CYS A 347 1.45 1.34 13.15
N ALA A 348 0.47 1.20 12.25
CA ALA A 348 -0.77 0.47 12.51
C ALA A 348 -0.51 -0.99 12.86
N VAL A 349 0.35 -1.68 12.10
CA VAL A 349 0.75 -3.06 12.39
C VAL A 349 1.45 -3.14 13.75
N ARG A 350 2.34 -2.21 14.09
CA ARG A 350 3.03 -2.23 15.39
C ARG A 350 2.11 -2.00 16.57
N ILE A 351 1.19 -1.06 16.48
CA ILE A 351 0.18 -0.86 17.53
C ILE A 351 -0.64 -2.13 17.69
N GLY A 352 -1.06 -2.77 16.60
CA GLY A 352 -1.82 -4.02 16.67
C GLY A 352 -1.04 -5.20 17.25
N SER A 353 0.27 -5.23 17.02
CA SER A 353 1.17 -6.31 17.44
C SER A 353 1.71 -6.16 18.87
N ALA A 354 2.03 -4.94 19.28
CA ALA A 354 2.76 -4.65 20.53
C ALA A 354 2.04 -3.66 21.46
N GLY A 355 0.91 -3.07 21.04
CA GLY A 355 0.16 -2.09 21.81
C GLY A 355 0.76 -0.67 21.82
N GLU A 356 1.91 -0.45 21.20
CA GLU A 356 2.58 0.84 21.14
C GLU A 356 3.40 1.02 19.85
N VAL A 357 3.67 2.27 19.48
CA VAL A 357 4.58 2.60 18.35
C VAL A 357 6.06 2.51 18.79
N GLY A 358 6.34 2.56 20.10
CA GLY A 358 7.68 2.50 20.71
C GLY A 358 8.57 3.72 20.39
N GLU A 359 9.80 3.76 20.95
CA GLU A 359 10.88 4.69 20.52
C GLU A 359 11.45 4.28 19.14
N TRP A 360 10.57 4.03 18.17
CA TRP A 360 11.00 3.73 16.82
C TRP A 360 11.35 5.03 16.08
N SER A 361 12.50 5.06 15.43
CA SER A 361 12.84 6.08 14.43
C SER A 361 12.52 5.53 13.04
N PHE A 362 11.65 6.20 12.28
CA PHE A 362 11.50 5.90 10.85
C PHE A 362 12.88 6.16 10.25
N TRP A 363 13.23 5.40 9.22
CA TRP A 363 14.45 5.66 8.45
C TRP A 363 14.49 7.16 8.14
N GLU A 364 15.48 7.87 8.69
CA GLU A 364 15.78 9.19 8.15
C GLU A 364 16.22 8.91 6.72
N GLU A 365 15.41 9.32 5.73
CA GLU A 365 15.87 9.47 4.37
C GLU A 365 16.97 10.54 4.41
N ARG A 366 18.20 10.11 4.63
CA ARG A 366 19.35 11.00 4.54
C ARG A 366 19.69 11.15 3.08
N SER A 367 19.12 12.17 2.46
CA SER A 367 19.59 12.65 1.17
C SER A 367 21.06 13.07 1.31
N PHE A 368 21.98 12.23 0.87
CA PHE A 368 23.36 12.62 0.68
C PHE A 368 23.48 13.22 -0.71
N GLU A 369 23.52 14.54 -0.83
CA GLU A 369 23.88 15.15 -2.12
C GLU A 369 25.34 14.83 -2.45
N SER A 370 25.53 13.77 -3.22
CA SER A 370 26.72 13.61 -4.02
C SER A 370 26.53 14.45 -5.28
N ASN A 371 27.27 15.55 -5.41
CA ASN A 371 27.35 16.26 -6.69
C ASN A 371 28.32 15.47 -7.57
N VAL A 372 27.80 14.62 -8.45
CA VAL A 372 28.60 14.14 -9.57
C VAL A 372 28.44 15.13 -10.71
N GLU A 373 29.49 15.90 -10.96
CA GLU A 373 29.56 16.83 -12.09
C GLU A 373 29.96 16.06 -13.35
N LEU A 374 29.04 15.97 -14.31
CA LEU A 374 29.33 15.45 -15.63
C LEU A 374 29.53 16.63 -16.58
N ARG A 375 30.78 16.87 -17.00
CA ARG A 375 31.11 17.85 -18.04
C ARG A 375 31.11 17.18 -19.41
N PHE A 376 30.40 17.79 -20.34
CA PHE A 376 30.42 17.40 -21.75
C PHE A 376 31.12 18.51 -22.52
N GLU A 377 32.38 18.27 -22.91
CA GLU A 377 33.03 19.12 -23.91
C GLU A 377 32.40 18.78 -25.25
N ASN A 378 31.63 19.72 -25.81
CA ASN A 378 31.01 19.53 -27.10
C ASN A 378 32.10 19.57 -28.19
N GLY A 379 32.46 18.40 -28.72
CA GLY A 379 33.21 18.32 -29.97
C GLY A 379 32.33 18.90 -31.08
N THR A 380 32.71 20.06 -31.60
CA THR A 380 31.99 20.82 -32.62
C THR A 380 31.49 19.96 -33.78
N HIS A 381 30.21 19.59 -33.79
CA HIS A 381 29.50 19.16 -34.99
C HIS A 381 28.10 19.76 -35.02
N VAL A 382 27.97 20.78 -35.88
CA VAL A 382 26.74 21.53 -36.17
C VAL A 382 25.90 20.69 -37.13
N THR A 383 24.62 20.47 -36.79
CA THR A 383 23.61 20.19 -37.81
C THR A 383 23.01 21.53 -38.24
N ASP A 384 22.62 21.68 -39.51
CA ASP A 384 22.24 22.96 -40.14
C ASP A 384 21.08 23.74 -39.47
N ASN A 385 20.44 23.19 -38.42
CA ASN A 385 19.33 23.81 -37.70
C ASN A 385 19.58 24.07 -36.20
N GLY A 386 20.79 23.84 -35.70
CA GLY A 386 21.25 24.30 -34.38
C GLY A 386 20.54 23.76 -33.13
N PHE A 387 19.91 22.58 -33.22
CA PHE A 387 19.37 21.87 -32.05
C PHE A 387 19.84 20.41 -32.05
N LEU A 388 20.20 19.88 -30.88
CA LEU A 388 20.49 18.45 -30.68
C LEU A 388 19.17 17.66 -30.75
N SER A 389 18.84 17.08 -31.91
CA SER A 389 17.66 16.22 -32.05
C SER A 389 17.93 14.81 -31.52
N GLY A 390 17.77 14.60 -30.21
CA GLY A 390 18.04 13.30 -29.60
C GLY A 390 17.41 13.08 -28.23
N THR A 391 17.43 11.81 -27.81
CA THR A 391 17.23 11.39 -26.43
C THR A 391 18.57 10.87 -25.95
N MET A 392 19.10 11.41 -24.85
CA MET A 392 20.31 10.90 -24.23
C MET A 392 19.92 9.96 -23.08
N VAL A 393 20.52 8.76 -23.06
CA VAL A 393 20.27 7.76 -22.02
C VAL A 393 21.56 7.52 -21.25
N PHE A 394 21.51 7.74 -19.94
CA PHE A 394 22.62 7.53 -19.02
C PHE A 394 22.38 6.27 -18.20
N ASP A 395 23.33 5.33 -18.22
CA ASP A 395 23.39 4.28 -17.20
C ASP A 395 24.21 4.81 -16.01
N VAL A 396 23.56 4.97 -14.86
CA VAL A 396 24.21 5.24 -13.58
C VAL A 396 24.33 3.91 -12.84
N VAL A 397 25.55 3.37 -12.76
CA VAL A 397 25.86 2.10 -12.09
C VAL A 397 26.70 2.37 -10.85
N PHE A 398 26.19 1.98 -9.69
CA PHE A 398 26.91 2.06 -8.42
C PHE A 398 27.69 0.77 -8.19
N ASN A 399 29.02 0.89 -8.03
CA ASN A 399 29.84 -0.26 -7.66
C ASN A 399 29.63 -0.58 -6.17
N THR A 400 29.09 -1.76 -5.88
CA THR A 400 28.82 -2.27 -4.52
C THR A 400 30.04 -2.24 -3.61
N SER A 401 31.25 -2.33 -4.18
CA SER A 401 32.52 -2.31 -3.43
C SER A 401 32.71 -1.02 -2.61
N VAL A 402 32.05 0.08 -2.99
CA VAL A 402 32.18 1.41 -2.38
C VAL A 402 31.25 1.58 -1.18
N ILE A 403 30.11 0.89 -1.17
CA ILE A 403 29.08 0.99 -0.13
C ILE A 403 29.36 0.03 1.05
N VAL A 404 30.24 -0.97 0.84
CA VAL A 404 30.50 -2.07 1.77
C VAL A 404 31.53 -1.73 2.87
N ALA A 405 32.22 -0.58 2.80
CA ALA A 405 33.30 -0.26 3.75
C ALA A 405 32.86 -0.23 5.23
N ASN A 406 31.56 -0.13 5.53
CA ASN A 406 31.03 -0.14 6.90
C ASN A 406 29.96 -1.23 7.16
N SER A 407 30.02 -2.38 6.48
CA SER A 407 29.25 -3.61 6.79
C SER A 407 27.72 -3.44 7.01
N ARG A 408 27.12 -2.37 6.48
CA ARG A 408 25.70 -2.05 6.64
C ARG A 408 25.10 -1.67 5.28
N PRO A 409 23.98 -2.29 4.86
CA PRO A 409 23.39 -2.02 3.56
C PRO A 409 22.82 -0.59 3.52
N TYR A 410 23.25 0.19 2.53
CA TYR A 410 22.60 1.43 2.12
C TYR A 410 21.91 1.15 0.78
N CYS A 411 20.67 1.62 0.61
CA CYS A 411 19.94 1.50 -0.63
C CYS A 411 19.79 2.86 -1.29
N LEU A 412 20.10 2.97 -2.57
CA LEU A 412 19.78 4.16 -3.34
C LEU A 412 18.26 4.24 -3.53
N SER A 413 17.63 5.31 -3.04
CA SER A 413 16.18 5.48 -3.10
C SER A 413 15.71 6.30 -4.30
N SER A 414 16.53 7.24 -4.77
CA SER A 414 16.28 8.00 -5.99
C SER A 414 17.57 8.54 -6.61
N VAL A 415 17.51 8.85 -7.90
CA VAL A 415 18.53 9.61 -8.63
C VAL A 415 17.83 10.79 -9.29
N ASP A 416 18.07 11.99 -8.79
CA ASP A 416 17.64 13.24 -9.38
C ASP A 416 18.76 13.77 -10.28
N VAL A 417 18.45 14.36 -11.43
CA VAL A 417 19.46 15.06 -12.25
C VAL A 417 19.03 16.51 -12.42
N HIS A 418 19.92 17.43 -12.10
CA HIS A 418 19.77 18.86 -12.29
C HIS A 418 20.74 19.31 -13.40
N VAL A 419 20.36 20.33 -14.16
CA VAL A 419 21.30 20.99 -15.10
C VAL A 419 21.74 22.27 -14.43
N ASP A 420 23.03 22.39 -14.11
CA ASP A 420 23.57 23.50 -13.33
C ASP A 420 24.62 24.27 -14.13
N SER A 421 24.21 24.75 -15.30
CA SER A 421 24.57 26.08 -15.80
C SER A 421 23.76 26.41 -17.05
N MET A 422 23.10 27.56 -17.00
CA MET A 422 22.87 28.42 -18.15
C MET A 422 23.12 29.83 -17.62
N ASP A 423 23.99 30.58 -18.29
CA ASP A 423 23.74 32.03 -18.35
C ASP A 423 22.33 32.17 -18.96
N ALA A 424 21.38 32.52 -18.09
CA ALA A 424 19.96 32.23 -18.25
C ALA A 424 19.39 32.75 -19.59
N VAL A 425 18.70 31.88 -20.32
CA VAL A 425 17.51 32.29 -21.08
C VAL A 425 16.32 32.08 -20.14
N PRO A 426 15.73 33.14 -19.56
CA PRO A 426 14.57 32.99 -18.69
C PRO A 426 13.41 32.37 -19.48
N GLY A 427 12.90 31.21 -19.03
CA GLY A 427 11.65 30.63 -19.53
C GLY A 427 11.70 29.21 -20.09
N ILE A 428 12.87 28.57 -20.19
CA ILE A 428 12.95 27.15 -20.61
C ILE A 428 12.87 26.25 -19.38
N ARG A 429 11.70 25.64 -19.13
CA ARG A 429 11.61 24.47 -18.25
C ARG A 429 12.06 23.24 -19.05
N LEU A 430 13.13 22.58 -18.61
CA LEU A 430 13.49 21.27 -19.15
C LEU A 430 12.37 20.28 -18.82
N CYS A 431 11.84 19.61 -19.85
CA CYS A 431 10.85 18.55 -19.70
C CYS A 431 11.46 17.32 -19.01
N SER A 432 10.70 16.76 -18.05
CA SER A 432 10.77 15.44 -17.42
C SER A 432 12.12 14.70 -17.53
N ILE A 433 12.85 14.64 -16.43
CA ILE A 433 13.91 13.67 -16.21
C ILE A 433 13.26 12.50 -15.48
N GLU A 434 13.16 11.36 -16.15
CA GLU A 434 12.67 10.12 -15.56
C GLU A 434 13.88 9.23 -15.28
N GLY A 435 14.10 8.94 -14.01
CA GLY A 435 15.04 7.95 -13.54
C GLY A 435 14.26 6.72 -13.09
N GLU A 436 14.47 5.58 -13.76
CA GLU A 436 13.94 4.29 -13.31
C GLU A 436 15.10 3.35 -12.98
N SER A 437 14.93 2.56 -11.93
CA SER A 437 15.87 1.48 -11.67
C SER A 437 15.71 0.40 -12.76
N VAL A 438 16.83 -0.05 -13.30
CA VAL A 438 16.90 -1.06 -14.36
C VAL A 438 16.97 -2.48 -13.76
N ASP A 439 17.22 -2.60 -12.46
CA ASP A 439 17.39 -3.88 -11.79
C ASP A 439 16.77 -3.93 -10.39
N GLU A 440 16.47 -5.14 -9.91
CA GLU A 440 15.91 -5.35 -8.56
C GLU A 440 16.87 -4.92 -7.44
N SER A 441 18.15 -4.73 -7.76
CA SER A 441 19.18 -4.34 -6.80
C SER A 441 19.15 -2.85 -6.46
N ASN A 442 18.46 -2.02 -7.25
CA ASN A 442 18.50 -0.55 -7.19
C ASN A 442 19.92 0.03 -7.35
N LEU A 443 20.87 -0.73 -7.91
CA LEU A 443 22.25 -0.28 -8.14
C LEU A 443 22.48 0.15 -9.58
N HIS A 444 21.54 -0.16 -10.47
CA HIS A 444 21.54 0.33 -11.84
C HIS A 444 20.31 1.21 -12.06
N TRP A 445 20.55 2.46 -12.40
CA TRP A 445 19.52 3.42 -12.77
C TRP A 445 19.74 3.91 -14.19
N GLN A 446 18.64 4.02 -14.94
CA GLN A 446 18.65 4.62 -16.26
C GLN A 446 18.00 6.00 -16.17
N VAL A 447 18.77 7.03 -16.54
CA VAL A 447 18.26 8.40 -16.61
C VAL A 447 18.10 8.76 -18.08
N VAL A 448 16.90 9.19 -18.45
CA VAL A 448 16.58 9.61 -19.82
C VAL A 448 16.44 11.14 -19.85
N VAL A 449 17.25 11.80 -20.68
CA VAL A 449 17.20 13.26 -20.88
C VAL A 449 16.81 13.56 -22.31
N ASN A 450 15.75 14.35 -22.48
CA ASN A 450 15.33 14.86 -23.78
C ASN A 450 16.20 16.07 -24.16
N THR A 451 17.07 15.91 -25.16
CA THR A 451 18.03 16.96 -25.52
C THR A 451 17.47 17.99 -26.49
N ARG A 452 16.23 17.82 -26.98
CA ARG A 452 15.62 18.72 -27.99
C ARG A 452 15.49 20.17 -27.54
N GLN A 453 15.59 20.42 -26.24
CA GLN A 453 15.48 21.75 -25.64
C GLN A 453 16.81 22.28 -25.09
N LEU A 454 17.91 21.52 -25.23
CA LEU A 454 19.22 21.97 -24.79
C LEU A 454 19.80 22.95 -25.83
N PRO A 455 20.38 24.08 -25.38
CA PRO A 455 21.01 25.06 -26.24
C PRO A 455 22.31 24.50 -26.82
N GLU A 456 22.88 25.19 -27.80
CA GLU A 456 24.24 24.92 -28.32
C GLU A 456 25.37 25.38 -27.37
N ALA A 457 25.18 25.22 -26.05
CA ALA A 457 26.15 25.61 -25.03
C ALA A 457 26.58 24.41 -24.19
N GLU A 458 27.72 24.55 -23.50
CA GLU A 458 28.17 23.58 -22.50
C GLU A 458 27.08 23.42 -21.44
N CYS A 459 26.54 22.20 -21.31
CA CYS A 459 25.54 21.86 -20.29
C CYS A 459 26.22 21.01 -19.23
N VAL A 460 26.16 21.46 -17.98
CA VAL A 460 26.63 20.69 -16.83
C VAL A 460 25.45 19.94 -16.23
N PHE A 461 25.50 18.61 -16.22
CA PHE A 461 24.52 17.79 -15.51
C PHE A 461 25.07 17.45 -14.12
N LYS A 462 24.31 17.82 -13.09
CA LYS A 462 24.50 17.40 -11.71
C LYS A 462 23.58 16.22 -11.42
N VAL A 463 24.15 15.07 -11.15
CA VAL A 463 23.38 13.90 -10.71
C VAL A 463 23.36 13.89 -9.19
N CYS A 464 22.22 14.15 -8.58
CA CYS A 464 21.96 14.07 -7.14
C CYS A 464 21.40 12.68 -6.79
N CYS A 465 22.17 11.90 -6.06
CA CYS A 465 21.77 10.55 -5.64
C CYS A 465 21.22 10.61 -4.21
N ARG A 466 20.05 10.03 -3.91
CA ARG A 466 19.56 9.90 -2.52
C ARG A 466 19.72 8.48 -2.04
N PHE A 467 20.30 8.32 -0.86
CA PHE A 467 20.47 7.01 -0.21
C PHE A 467 19.59 6.92 1.03
N THR A 468 19.11 5.72 1.29
CA THR A 468 18.37 5.34 2.50
C THR A 468 19.23 4.40 3.33
N SER A 469 19.29 4.65 4.63
CA SER A 469 19.96 3.76 5.58
C SER A 469 19.07 3.50 6.79
N PRO A 470 18.96 2.25 7.25
CA PRO A 470 18.23 1.94 8.48
C PRO A 470 19.02 2.24 9.76
N TYR A 471 20.28 2.66 9.66
CA TYR A 471 21.15 2.81 10.82
C TYR A 471 21.54 4.28 11.07
N ASN A 472 21.48 4.69 12.34
CA ASN A 472 22.09 5.93 12.81
C ASN A 472 23.63 5.84 12.70
N GLY A 473 24.16 6.25 11.54
CA GLY A 473 25.59 6.32 11.25
C GLY A 473 25.87 7.42 10.24
N SER A 474 27.07 8.02 10.31
CA SER A 474 27.57 8.88 9.25
C SER A 474 28.00 8.01 8.07
N LEU A 475 27.35 8.16 6.92
CA LEU A 475 27.87 7.62 5.66
C LEU A 475 29.05 8.49 5.24
N HIS A 476 30.27 7.98 5.44
CA HIS A 476 31.45 8.55 4.79
C HIS A 476 31.55 7.93 3.39
N ILE A 477 31.09 8.67 2.39
CA ILE A 477 31.40 8.38 1.00
C ILE A 477 32.81 8.88 0.76
N ASP A 478 33.77 7.97 0.61
CA ASP A 478 35.10 8.35 0.15
C ASP A 478 34.99 8.77 -1.33
N SER A 479 35.22 10.06 -1.58
CA SER A 479 35.16 10.64 -2.93
C SER A 479 36.19 10.03 -3.89
N THR A 480 37.23 9.37 -3.38
CA THR A 480 38.23 8.67 -4.20
C THR A 480 37.78 7.27 -4.65
N LEU A 481 36.71 6.73 -4.06
CA LEU A 481 36.21 5.38 -4.34
C LEU A 481 34.96 5.35 -5.23
N LEU A 482 34.31 6.49 -5.54
CA LEU A 482 33.25 6.58 -6.55
C LEU A 482 33.83 6.40 -7.97
N SER A 483 34.21 5.17 -8.32
CA SER A 483 34.38 4.78 -9.72
C SER A 483 32.99 4.46 -10.31
N SER A 484 32.13 5.46 -10.42
CA SER A 484 30.89 5.32 -11.18
C SER A 484 31.25 5.14 -12.65
N VAL A 485 30.95 3.95 -13.20
CA VAL A 485 31.15 3.68 -14.62
C VAL A 485 29.93 4.21 -15.36
N PHE A 486 30.04 5.43 -15.87
CA PHE A 486 29.02 5.97 -16.77
C PHE A 486 29.16 5.32 -18.13
N ARG A 487 28.13 4.58 -18.56
CA ARG A 487 28.02 4.12 -19.95
C ARG A 487 26.94 4.95 -20.63
N VAL A 488 27.32 5.73 -21.63
CA VAL A 488 26.36 6.41 -22.50
C VAL A 488 25.96 5.43 -23.60
N LYS A 489 24.68 5.08 -23.66
CA LYS A 489 24.11 4.26 -24.74
C LYS A 489 23.33 5.15 -25.71
N ASN A 490 23.25 4.74 -26.97
CA ASN A 490 22.50 5.43 -28.03
C ASN A 490 22.98 6.84 -28.37
N VAL A 491 24.31 7.06 -28.37
CA VAL A 491 24.89 8.26 -29.00
C VAL A 491 24.71 8.13 -30.51
N PRO A 492 24.01 9.08 -31.19
CA PRO A 492 23.95 9.11 -32.66
C PRO A 492 25.36 8.99 -33.25
N ASP A 493 25.51 8.27 -34.37
CA ASP A 493 26.83 8.00 -34.97
C ASP A 493 27.63 9.29 -35.26
N GLU A 494 26.94 10.41 -35.44
CA GLU A 494 27.47 11.76 -35.66
C GLU A 494 28.19 12.35 -34.43
N LEU A 495 27.86 11.91 -33.22
CA LEU A 495 28.45 12.37 -31.95
C LEU A 495 29.57 11.45 -31.41
N ARG A 496 29.83 10.31 -32.07
CA ARG A 496 30.85 9.35 -31.63
C ARG A 496 32.30 9.85 -31.77
N GLN A 497 32.56 10.84 -32.63
CA GLN A 497 33.93 11.29 -32.92
C GLN A 497 34.50 12.31 -31.91
N GLY A 498 33.70 12.81 -30.97
CA GLY A 498 34.14 13.75 -29.92
C GLY A 498 34.18 13.18 -28.50
N LEU A 499 33.82 11.90 -28.29
CA LEU A 499 33.67 11.34 -26.95
C LEU A 499 35.03 10.87 -26.39
N LEU A 500 35.74 11.72 -25.66
CA LEU A 500 36.88 11.33 -24.84
C LEU A 500 36.37 10.69 -23.53
N VAL A 501 36.22 9.36 -23.51
CA VAL A 501 36.15 8.62 -22.25
C VAL A 501 37.57 8.45 -21.74
N GLY A 502 38.02 9.39 -20.90
CA GLY A 502 39.33 9.33 -20.26
C GLY A 502 39.41 8.18 -19.26
N ALA A 503 39.93 7.03 -19.69
CA ALA A 503 40.55 6.05 -18.80
C ALA A 503 42.06 6.26 -18.83
N THR A 504 42.56 7.24 -18.06
CA THR A 504 44.00 7.45 -17.88
C THR A 504 44.41 7.12 -16.45
N SER A 505 45.09 5.99 -16.31
CA SER A 505 45.86 5.59 -15.13
C SER A 505 47.01 6.58 -14.87
N LEU A 506 47.21 6.92 -13.58
CA LEU A 506 48.36 7.64 -13.00
C LEU A 506 48.70 9.03 -13.59
N CYS A 507 48.10 10.07 -13.03
CA CYS A 507 48.81 11.28 -12.57
C CYS A 507 47.85 12.15 -11.75
N ALA A 508 48.34 12.68 -10.62
CA ALA A 508 47.56 13.45 -9.66
C ALA A 508 46.91 14.70 -10.28
N ILE A 509 45.57 14.77 -10.21
CA ILE A 509 44.80 15.99 -10.42
C ILE A 509 43.93 16.18 -9.17
N LEU A 510 44.07 17.34 -8.53
CA LEU A 510 43.26 17.73 -7.37
C LEU A 510 41.77 17.76 -7.76
N ILE A 511 40.97 16.93 -7.09
CA ILE A 511 39.54 17.13 -6.96
C ILE A 511 39.35 18.10 -5.79
N LEU A 512 38.97 19.35 -6.08
CA LEU A 512 38.48 20.27 -5.07
C LEU A 512 36.99 19.99 -4.83
N ALA A 513 36.71 19.05 -3.94
CA ALA A 513 35.40 18.96 -3.30
C ALA A 513 35.37 19.93 -2.12
N SER A 514 34.59 21.01 -2.22
CA SER A 514 34.29 21.87 -1.08
C SER A 514 33.23 21.20 -0.20
N VAL A 515 33.69 20.48 0.82
CA VAL A 515 32.80 20.03 1.90
C VAL A 515 32.56 21.21 2.84
N THR A 516 31.38 21.84 2.77
CA THR A 516 30.96 22.79 3.81
C THR A 516 30.30 22.01 4.94
N VAL A 517 31.04 21.73 6.01
CA VAL A 517 30.47 21.20 7.26
C VAL A 517 29.86 22.37 8.04
N VAL A 518 28.54 22.52 8.00
CA VAL A 518 27.83 23.44 8.91
C VAL A 518 27.55 22.71 10.21
N TRP A 519 28.37 22.98 11.22
CA TRP A 519 28.13 22.54 12.60
C TRP A 519 27.26 23.57 13.33
N VAL A 520 25.98 23.25 13.58
CA VAL A 520 25.14 24.03 14.50
C VAL A 520 25.09 23.31 15.86
N GLY A 521 26.16 23.46 16.64
CA GLY A 521 26.17 23.09 18.04
C GLY A 521 25.83 24.28 18.93
N ARG A 522 24.60 24.37 19.45
CA ARG A 522 24.31 25.20 20.63
C ARG A 522 24.31 24.32 21.88
N ARG A 523 25.39 24.39 22.67
CA ARG A 523 25.32 24.07 24.11
C ARG A 523 25.17 25.38 24.89
N PRO A 524 24.31 25.44 25.93
CA PRO A 524 24.24 26.59 26.82
C PRO A 524 25.50 26.66 27.69
N LYS A 525 26.07 27.87 27.79
CA LYS A 525 27.09 28.21 28.77
C LYS A 525 26.43 28.28 30.15
N MET A 526 26.90 27.46 31.10
CA MET A 526 26.93 27.86 32.50
C MET A 526 28.23 28.65 32.73
N VAL A 527 28.10 29.78 33.42
CA VAL A 527 29.16 30.71 33.87
C VAL A 527 28.91 30.87 35.38
N PRO A 528 29.97 31.03 36.21
CA PRO A 528 30.19 30.24 37.42
C PRO A 528 29.27 30.54 38.60
#